data_AF-A0A420NG19-F1
#
_entry.id   AF-A0A420NG19-F1
#
_cell.length_a   1.000
_cell.length_b   1.000
_cell.length_c   1.000
_cell.angle_alpha   90.00
_cell.angle_beta   90.00
_cell.angle_gamma   90.00
#
_symmetry.space_group_name_H-M   'P 1'
#
loop_
_entity.id
_entity.type
_entity.pdbx_description
1 polymer ?
#
loop_
_entity_poly.entity_id
_entity_poly.type
_entity_poly.pdbx_seq_one_letter_code
_entity_poly.pdbx_strand_id
1 'polypeptide(L)'
;MQRFKQGRHLPEKCLIVSFYEGDSYSKIGLIVDKESATLNLPGTREKQIAMHADHSTICKFDSPDSPAYELVLGTIADEVNRALTIGRSG
;
A
#
# COMPACT_ATOMS: atom_id res chain seq x y z
N MET A 1 22.88 -8.17 4.05
CA MET A 1 22.06 -7.43 3.06
C MET A 1 21.50 -6.19 3.76
N GLN A 2 22.02 -5.00 3.45
CA GLN A 2 21.74 -3.78 4.21
C GLN A 2 20.42 -3.20 3.72
N ARG A 3 19.31 -3.46 4.44
CA ARG A 3 18.00 -2.89 4.14
C ARG A 3 18.13 -1.37 4.23
N PHE A 4 17.95 -0.68 3.10
CA PHE A 4 17.80 0.76 3.08
C PHE A 4 16.68 1.11 4.06
N LYS A 5 16.96 2.00 5.04
CA LYS A 5 15.93 2.54 5.94
C LYS A 5 15.06 3.53 5.16
N GLN A 6 14.32 3.05 4.16
CA GLN A 6 13.69 3.86 3.11
C GLN A 6 12.66 4.87 3.67
N GLY A 7 12.14 4.66 4.88
CA GLY A 7 11.19 5.58 5.50
C GLY A 7 11.77 6.68 6.40
N ARG A 8 13.06 6.67 6.77
CA ARG A 8 13.61 7.63 7.76
C ARG A 8 13.57 9.08 7.27
N HIS A 9 13.57 9.29 5.95
CA HIS A 9 13.54 10.60 5.33
C HIS A 9 12.13 11.11 5.04
N LEU A 10 11.10 10.29 5.28
CA LEU A 10 9.71 10.70 5.07
C LEU A 10 9.27 11.65 6.19
N PRO A 11 8.69 12.82 5.86
CA PRO A 11 8.11 13.73 6.85
C PRO A 11 7.13 13.01 7.77
N GLU A 12 7.06 13.39 9.05
CA GLU A 12 6.21 12.72 10.05
C GLU A 12 4.73 12.68 9.64
N LYS A 13 4.26 13.73 8.94
CA LYS A 13 2.89 13.85 8.44
C LYS A 13 2.64 13.19 7.08
N CYS A 14 3.65 12.55 6.50
CA CYS A 14 3.49 11.77 5.28
C CYS A 14 2.89 10.40 5.61
N LEU A 15 1.71 10.15 5.06
CA LEU A 15 1.02 8.86 5.13
C LEU A 15 1.38 8.02 3.91
N ILE A 16 1.60 6.73 4.13
CA ILE A 16 1.97 5.74 3.11
C ILE A 16 0.88 4.69 3.01
N VAL A 17 0.58 4.28 1.78
CA VAL A 17 -0.30 3.15 1.50
C VAL A 17 0.52 2.12 0.72
N SER A 18 0.65 0.93 1.29
CA SER A 18 1.45 -0.17 0.77
C SER A 18 0.52 -1.31 0.39
N PHE A 19 0.58 -1.74 -0.87
CA PHE A 19 -0.20 -2.86 -1.41
C PHE A 19 0.71 -4.06 -1.65
N TYR A 20 0.23 -5.26 -1.31
CA TYR A 20 0.97 -6.50 -1.52
C TYR A 20 0.07 -7.63 -2.02
N GLU A 21 0.68 -8.64 -2.63
CA GLU A 21 -0.02 -9.78 -3.24
C GLU A 21 -0.70 -10.64 -2.17
N GLY A 22 -1.96 -11.00 -2.42
CA GLY A 22 -2.71 -11.97 -1.63
C GLY A 22 -2.75 -13.35 -2.28
N ASP A 23 -2.56 -13.41 -3.60
CA ASP A 23 -2.60 -14.66 -4.37
C ASP A 23 -1.21 -15.04 -4.88
N SER A 24 -0.91 -16.33 -4.87
CA SER A 24 0.39 -16.84 -5.33
C SER A 24 0.52 -16.74 -6.85
N TYR A 25 1.66 -16.25 -7.31
CA TYR A 25 2.02 -16.27 -8.72
C TYR A 25 2.48 -17.68 -9.13
N SER A 26 1.53 -18.48 -9.61
CA SER A 26 1.77 -19.88 -9.98
C SER A 26 2.42 -20.66 -8.82
N LYS A 27 3.42 -21.50 -9.08
CA LYS A 27 4.17 -22.27 -8.07
C LYS A 27 5.26 -21.46 -7.36
N ILE A 28 5.48 -20.20 -7.75
CA ILE A 28 6.57 -19.35 -7.21
C ILE A 28 6.18 -18.78 -5.84
N GLY A 29 4.87 -18.63 -5.57
CA GLY A 29 4.37 -17.99 -4.36
C GLY A 29 4.16 -16.50 -4.55
N LEU A 30 4.25 -15.73 -3.46
CA LEU A 30 4.15 -14.27 -3.51
C LEU A 30 5.50 -13.68 -3.94
N ILE A 31 5.50 -12.87 -4.99
CA ILE A 31 6.69 -12.14 -5.45
C ILE A 31 6.80 -10.84 -4.66
N VAL A 32 5.70 -10.09 -4.57
CA VAL A 32 5.59 -8.90 -3.72
C VAL A 32 4.79 -9.27 -2.47
N ASP A 33 5.49 -9.89 -1.52
CA ASP A 33 4.94 -10.20 -0.21
C ASP A 33 4.80 -8.95 0.69
N LYS A 34 4.17 -9.13 1.86
CA LYS A 34 3.98 -8.05 2.83
C LYS A 34 5.31 -7.43 3.30
N GLU A 35 6.36 -8.23 3.47
CA GLU A 35 7.61 -7.77 4.03
C GLU A 35 8.42 -6.92 3.03
N SER A 36 8.36 -7.27 1.74
CA SER A 36 9.01 -6.56 0.64
C SER A 36 8.26 -5.29 0.23
N ALA A 37 6.93 -5.28 0.35
CA ALA A 37 6.10 -4.14 -0.02
C ALA A 37 6.03 -3.03 1.04
N THR A 38 6.48 -3.29 2.27
CA THR A 38 6.27 -2.37 3.41
C THR A 38 7.55 -1.68 3.86
N LEU A 39 7.38 -0.44 4.33
CA LEU A 39 8.45 0.39 4.87
C LEU A 39 8.65 0.17 6.38
N ASN A 40 7.81 -0.67 6.99
CA ASN A 40 7.81 -0.98 8.42
C ASN A 40 7.67 0.29 9.28
N LEU A 41 6.78 1.19 8.87
CA LEU A 41 6.42 2.37 9.63
C LEU A 41 5.30 2.02 10.63
N PRO A 42 5.08 2.84 11.69
CA PRO A 42 3.92 2.66 12.56
C PRO A 42 2.62 2.63 11.76
N GLY A 43 1.61 1.85 12.20
CA GLY A 43 0.32 1.74 11.50
C GLY A 43 -0.45 3.06 11.40
N THR A 44 -0.09 4.06 12.20
CA THR A 44 -0.59 5.45 12.06
C THR A 44 -0.03 6.16 10.82
N ARG A 45 1.10 5.69 10.26
CA ARG A 45 1.81 6.28 9.11
C ARG A 45 1.82 5.39 7.88
N GLU A 46 1.70 4.07 8.01
CA GLU A 46 1.63 3.15 6.89
C GLU A 46 0.41 2.24 7.00
N LYS A 47 -0.45 2.31 5.98
CA LYS A 47 -1.57 1.40 5.80
C LYS A 47 -1.15 0.29 4.85
N GLN A 48 -1.31 -0.96 5.28
CA GLN A 48 -0.85 -2.14 4.56
C GLN A 48 -2.07 -2.93 4.09
N ILE A 49 -2.21 -3.14 2.78
CA ILE A 49 -3.40 -3.74 2.15
C ILE A 49 -3.00 -4.95 1.34
N ALA A 50 -3.55 -6.12 1.69
CA ALA A 50 -3.49 -7.31 0.85
C ALA A 50 -4.48 -7.15 -0.32
N MET A 51 -4.02 -7.41 -1.54
CA MET A 51 -4.87 -7.43 -2.72
C MET A 51 -5.22 -8.86 -3.10
N HIS A 52 -6.47 -9.12 -3.49
CA HIS A 52 -6.83 -10.39 -4.13
C HIS A 52 -6.35 -10.36 -5.60
N ALA A 53 -5.03 -10.38 -5.74
CA ALA A 53 -4.30 -10.32 -6.99
C ALA A 53 -2.94 -10.99 -6.82
N ASP A 54 -2.45 -11.53 -7.92
CA ASP A 54 -1.09 -12.07 -8.05
C ASP A 54 -0.13 -11.01 -8.62
N HIS A 55 1.14 -11.37 -8.79
CA HIS A 55 2.16 -10.47 -9.33
C HIS A 55 1.84 -9.90 -10.73
N SER A 56 1.09 -10.65 -11.54
CA SER A 56 0.77 -10.19 -12.89
C SER A 56 -0.30 -9.11 -12.90
N THR A 57 -1.16 -9.08 -11.89
CA THR A 57 -2.40 -8.28 -11.84
C THR A 57 -2.45 -7.25 -10.70
N ILE A 58 -1.56 -7.33 -9.71
CA ILE A 58 -1.54 -6.38 -8.59
C ILE A 58 -1.41 -4.93 -9.08
N CYS A 59 -2.30 -4.06 -8.58
CA CYS A 59 -2.41 -2.65 -8.96
C CYS A 59 -2.54 -2.37 -10.47
N LYS A 60 -3.00 -3.36 -11.25
CA LYS A 60 -3.34 -3.20 -12.66
C LYS A 60 -4.83 -3.43 -12.83
N PHE A 61 -5.50 -2.50 -13.50
CA PHE A 61 -6.95 -2.47 -13.57
C PHE A 61 -7.40 -2.34 -15.01
N ASP A 62 -8.29 -3.24 -15.42
CA ASP A 62 -8.89 -3.21 -16.76
C ASP A 62 -10.06 -2.23 -16.85
N SER A 63 -10.68 -1.89 -15.70
CA SER A 63 -11.81 -0.97 -15.60
C SER A 63 -11.85 -0.26 -14.24
N PRO A 64 -12.36 1.00 -14.20
CA PRO A 64 -12.69 1.69 -12.95
C PRO A 64 -13.73 0.97 -12.08
N ASP A 65 -14.60 0.14 -12.68
CA ASP A 65 -15.63 -0.61 -11.94
C ASP A 65 -15.08 -1.92 -11.34
N SER A 66 -13.79 -2.20 -11.49
CA SER A 66 -13.20 -3.41 -10.92
C SER A 66 -13.07 -3.28 -9.39
N PRO A 67 -13.39 -4.34 -8.61
CA PRO A 67 -13.28 -4.28 -7.15
C PRO A 67 -11.88 -3.89 -6.65
N ALA A 68 -10.84 -4.32 -7.38
CA ALA A 68 -9.46 -3.98 -7.06
C ALA A 68 -9.17 -2.49 -7.28
N TYR A 69 -9.73 -1.88 -8.34
CA TYR A 69 -9.61 -0.45 -8.58
C TYR A 69 -10.31 0.35 -7.49
N GLU A 70 -11.56 -0.01 -7.17
CA GLU A 70 -12.33 0.64 -6.11
C GLU A 70 -11.62 0.55 -4.75
N LEU A 71 -11.03 -0.60 -4.43
CA LEU A 71 -10.25 -0.78 -3.21
C LEU A 71 -9.04 0.16 -3.17
N VAL A 72 -8.25 0.22 -4.25
CA VAL A 72 -7.05 1.05 -4.30
C VAL A 72 -7.41 2.53 -4.27
N LEU A 73 -8.33 2.96 -5.14
CA LEU A 73 -8.74 4.36 -5.20
C LEU A 73 -9.43 4.81 -3.91
N GLY A 74 -10.35 4.00 -3.37
CA GLY A 74 -11.03 4.26 -2.11
C GLY A 74 -10.05 4.37 -0.95
N THR A 75 -9.08 3.45 -0.87
CA THR A 75 -8.02 3.53 0.16
C THR A 75 -7.22 4.82 0.03
N ILE A 76 -6.82 5.21 -1.18
CA ILE A 76 -6.08 6.45 -1.39
C ILE A 76 -6.93 7.67 -0.99
N ALA A 77 -8.21 7.70 -1.39
CA ALA A 77 -9.12 8.79 -1.06
C ALA A 77 -9.32 8.94 0.46
N ASP A 78 -9.51 7.83 1.18
CA ASP A 78 -9.62 7.81 2.64
C ASP A 78 -8.35 8.35 3.32
N GLU A 79 -7.18 7.94 2.83
CA GLU A 79 -5.90 8.37 3.39
C GLU A 79 -5.57 9.83 3.06
N VAL A 80 -6.01 10.35 1.91
CA VAL A 80 -5.95 11.78 1.59
C VAL A 80 -6.85 12.57 2.53
N ASN A 81 -8.09 12.13 2.77
CA ASN A 81 -8.98 12.77 3.73
C ASN A 81 -8.38 12.77 5.14
N ARG A 82 -7.75 11.67 5.55
CA ARG A 82 -7.02 11.58 6.83
C ARG A 82 -5.81 12.53 6.87
N ALA A 83 -5.05 12.66 5.79
CA ALA A 83 -3.93 13.59 5.73
C ALA A 83 -4.39 15.05 5.92
N LEU A 84 -5.53 15.41 5.32
CA LEU A 84 -6.11 16.75 5.43
C LEU A 84 -6.57 17.09 6.87
N THR A 85 -7.06 16.11 7.64
CA THR A 85 -7.42 16.34 9.05
C THR A 85 -6.19 16.51 9.95
N ILE A 86 -5.11 15.77 9.68
CA ILE A 86 -3.82 15.93 10.38
C ILE A 86 -3.23 17.32 10.10
N GLY A 87 -3.34 17.81 8.87
CA GLY A 87 -2.84 19.13 8.48
C GLY A 87 -3.56 20.31 9.15
N ARG A 88 -4.83 20.15 9.50
CA ARG A 88 -5.67 21.18 10.14
C ARG A 88 -5.57 21.24 11.66
N SER A 89 -5.02 20.19 12.27
CA SER A 89 -4.92 20.06 13.74
C SER A 89 -3.59 20.57 14.31
N GLY A 90 -2.77 21.25 13.50
CA GLY A 90 -1.44 21.73 13.86
C GLY A 90 -1.28 23.23 13.69
#